data_AF-A0A314Z3N0-F1
#
_entry.id   AF-A0A314Z3N0-F1
#
_cell.length_a   1.000
_cell.length_b   1.000
_cell.length_c   1.000
_cell.angle_alpha   90.00
_cell.angle_beta   90.00
_cell.angle_gamma   90.00
#
_symmetry.space_group_name_H-M   'P 1'
#
loop_
_entity.id
_entity.type
_entity.pdbx_description
1 polymer ?
#
loop_
_entity_poly.entity_id
_entity_poly.type
_entity_poly.pdbx_seq_one_letter_code
_entity_poly.pdbx_strand_id
1 'polypeptide(L)'
;MGTVMHCYAGSSYRPQLQLSLRFPSFGIICSSEVSVSRQQVLKQVDKELDKGDERAALSLVKDVQGKPGGLRCFGAARQLPQRLYSLDELKLNGIEASSLLSPVDTTLGSIERNLQLAAVLGGVSAWNVFGFSAQQIFYISLGLLFLWTLDAVSFNGGVSSLVIDTIGHTFSQKYHNRVIQHEAGHFLIAYLVGVLPKGYTLSSLEALKKEGSLNVQAGTAFVDFEFVEEVNAGKLSATTLNRFACVALAGVAAEYILYGYAEGGLADINQLDSLYRSLGFTQKKTDSQVRCSVLNTVLILRRHEVVRAKLAEAMSEGKSVGSCIDVIEETIGNADI
;
A
#
# COMPACT_ATOMS: atom_id res chain seq x y z
N MET A 1 -36.91 -70.94 -17.56
CA MET A 1 -35.46 -71.22 -17.69
C MET A 1 -35.24 -71.83 -19.05
N GLY A 2 -34.68 -71.23 -20.08
CA GLY A 2 -34.04 -69.93 -20.29
C GLY A 2 -33.48 -70.01 -21.71
N THR A 3 -34.35 -69.89 -22.70
CA THR A 3 -34.05 -70.02 -24.13
C THR A 3 -33.91 -68.62 -24.70
N VAL A 4 -32.77 -68.28 -25.32
CA VAL A 4 -32.76 -67.24 -26.37
C VAL A 4 -31.80 -67.65 -27.49
N MET A 5 -32.45 -68.10 -28.56
CA MET A 5 -32.04 -68.17 -29.95
C MET A 5 -32.09 -66.74 -30.54
N HIS A 6 -31.18 -66.37 -31.45
CA HIS A 6 -31.55 -65.64 -32.68
C HIS A 6 -30.40 -65.56 -33.70
N CYS A 7 -30.69 -66.10 -34.89
CA CYS A 7 -30.14 -65.82 -36.21
C CYS A 7 -30.64 -64.46 -36.75
N TYR A 8 -30.27 -63.85 -37.90
CA TYR A 8 -29.46 -64.14 -39.11
C TYR A 8 -29.15 -62.78 -39.80
N ALA A 9 -28.28 -62.81 -40.82
CA ALA A 9 -27.70 -61.72 -41.62
C ALA A 9 -28.63 -60.96 -42.59
N GLY A 10 -28.12 -59.88 -43.19
CA GLY A 10 -28.65 -59.30 -44.44
C GLY A 10 -27.93 -58.03 -44.92
N SER A 11 -27.12 -58.15 -45.97
CA SER A 11 -26.54 -57.05 -46.76
C SER A 11 -27.50 -56.64 -47.89
N SER A 12 -27.57 -55.35 -48.24
CA SER A 12 -28.04 -54.93 -49.57
C SER A 12 -27.57 -53.52 -49.93
N TYR A 13 -26.96 -53.40 -51.11
CA TYR A 13 -26.58 -52.17 -51.80
C TYR A 13 -27.74 -51.69 -52.70
N ARG A 14 -27.98 -50.36 -52.80
CA ARG A 14 -28.24 -49.60 -54.05
C ARG A 14 -28.41 -48.08 -53.78
N PRO A 15 -28.22 -47.22 -54.79
CA PRO A 15 -27.74 -45.84 -54.66
C PRO A 15 -28.87 -44.81 -54.54
N GLN A 16 -28.57 -43.64 -53.96
CA GLN A 16 -29.46 -42.47 -54.03
C GLN A 16 -28.71 -41.21 -54.44
N LEU A 17 -29.33 -40.53 -55.41
CA LEU A 17 -28.89 -39.32 -56.07
C LEU A 17 -28.78 -38.13 -55.10
N GLN A 18 -27.76 -37.30 -55.35
CA GLN A 18 -27.58 -35.99 -54.76
C GLN A 18 -28.79 -35.09 -55.02
N LEU A 19 -29.36 -34.53 -53.96
CA LEU A 19 -30.10 -33.28 -54.00
C LEU A 19 -29.50 -32.34 -52.97
N SER A 20 -28.74 -31.35 -53.44
CA SER A 20 -28.13 -30.32 -52.60
C SER A 20 -29.20 -29.35 -52.10
N LEU A 21 -29.56 -29.45 -50.81
CA LEU A 21 -30.26 -28.39 -50.10
C LEU A 21 -29.24 -27.70 -49.19
N ARG A 22 -28.75 -26.55 -49.65
CA ARG A 22 -27.97 -25.60 -48.84
C ARG A 22 -28.87 -25.05 -47.75
N PHE A 23 -28.71 -25.54 -46.52
CA PHE A 23 -29.13 -24.80 -45.34
C PHE A 23 -28.04 -23.77 -45.01
N PRO A 24 -28.37 -22.48 -44.81
CA PRO A 24 -27.39 -21.53 -44.31
C PRO A 24 -27.05 -21.94 -42.88
N SER A 25 -25.80 -22.33 -42.66
CA SER A 25 -25.23 -22.43 -41.32
C SER A 25 -25.29 -21.04 -40.70
N PHE A 26 -26.27 -20.81 -39.81
CA PHE A 26 -26.18 -19.70 -38.87
C PHE A 26 -25.02 -20.02 -37.94
N GLY A 27 -23.83 -19.59 -38.34
CA GLY A 27 -22.74 -19.39 -37.40
C GLY A 27 -23.24 -18.34 -36.41
N ILE A 28 -23.53 -18.77 -35.19
CA ILE A 28 -23.55 -17.86 -34.05
C ILE A 28 -22.12 -17.32 -33.98
N ILE A 29 -21.90 -16.14 -34.56
CA ILE A 29 -20.76 -15.32 -34.24
C ILE A 29 -20.99 -14.98 -32.77
N CYS A 30 -20.33 -15.75 -31.91
CA CYS A 30 -20.18 -15.42 -30.51
C CYS A 30 -19.62 -14.00 -30.51
N SER A 31 -20.44 -13.06 -30.04
CA SER A 31 -20.03 -11.68 -29.83
C SER A 31 -18.69 -11.75 -29.11
N SER A 32 -17.63 -11.33 -29.77
CA SER A 32 -16.35 -11.10 -29.11
C SER A 32 -16.65 -10.08 -28.03
N GLU A 33 -16.85 -10.54 -26.79
CA GLU A 33 -16.66 -9.71 -25.62
C GLU A 33 -15.30 -9.06 -25.86
N VAL A 34 -15.30 -7.75 -26.04
CA VAL A 34 -14.07 -6.98 -26.06
C VAL A 34 -13.51 -7.16 -24.66
N SER A 35 -12.71 -8.20 -24.47
CA SER A 35 -11.97 -8.45 -23.25
C SER A 35 -10.99 -7.31 -23.15
N VAL A 36 -11.41 -6.22 -22.51
CA VAL A 36 -10.55 -5.10 -22.21
C VAL A 36 -9.37 -5.69 -21.46
N SER A 37 -8.19 -5.66 -22.08
CA SER A 37 -7.00 -6.22 -21.45
C SER A 37 -6.70 -5.39 -20.20
N ARG A 38 -6.84 -5.99 -19.02
CA ARG A 38 -6.52 -5.38 -17.72
C ARG A 38 -5.20 -4.60 -17.76
N GLN A 39 -4.18 -5.19 -18.38
CA GLN A 39 -2.86 -4.58 -18.55
C GLN A 39 -2.87 -3.29 -19.39
N GLN A 40 -3.70 -3.21 -20.44
CA GLN A 40 -3.84 -1.98 -21.24
C GLN A 40 -4.46 -0.86 -20.42
N VAL A 41 -5.48 -1.17 -19.61
CA VAL A 41 -6.14 -0.19 -18.73
C VAL A 41 -5.17 0.28 -17.66
N LEU A 42 -4.43 -0.62 -17.02
CA LEU A 42 -3.45 -0.27 -16.00
C LEU A 42 -2.31 0.61 -16.56
N LYS A 43 -1.86 0.36 -17.79
CA LYS A 43 -0.93 1.26 -18.49
C LYS A 43 -1.51 2.64 -18.74
N GLN A 44 -2.82 2.72 -19.03
CA GLN A 44 -3.49 4.01 -19.20
C GLN A 44 -3.67 4.73 -17.86
N VAL A 45 -3.94 4.00 -16.78
CA VAL A 45 -3.96 4.53 -15.41
C VAL A 45 -2.60 5.12 -15.05
N ASP A 46 -1.50 4.40 -15.26
CA ASP A 46 -0.14 4.91 -15.04
C ASP A 46 0.10 6.21 -15.82
N LYS A 47 -0.30 6.26 -17.08
CA LYS A 47 -0.15 7.45 -17.94
C LYS A 47 -0.94 8.66 -17.43
N GLU A 48 -2.15 8.47 -16.92
CA GLU A 48 -2.93 9.58 -16.38
C GLU A 48 -2.41 10.03 -15.00
N LEU A 49 -1.92 9.10 -14.17
CA LEU A 49 -1.23 9.41 -12.91
C LEU A 49 0.06 10.22 -13.15
N ASP A 50 0.86 9.85 -14.15
CA ASP A 50 2.10 10.57 -14.52
C ASP A 50 1.83 12.01 -14.99
N LYS A 51 0.65 12.27 -15.56
CA LYS A 51 0.22 13.62 -15.94
C LYS A 51 -0.38 14.41 -14.76
N GLY A 52 -0.64 13.77 -13.63
CA GLY A 52 -1.37 14.34 -12.51
C GLY A 52 -2.89 14.40 -12.70
N ASP A 53 -3.47 13.70 -13.68
CA ASP A 53 -4.92 13.62 -13.87
C ASP A 53 -5.51 12.46 -13.04
N GLU A 54 -5.59 12.69 -11.74
CA GLU A 54 -6.08 11.72 -10.76
C GLU A 54 -7.56 11.34 -10.98
N ARG A 55 -8.36 12.26 -11.53
CA ARG A 55 -9.78 12.03 -11.83
C ARG A 55 -9.95 11.09 -13.02
N ALA A 56 -9.19 11.30 -14.09
CA ALA A 56 -9.20 10.39 -15.24
C ALA A 56 -8.70 9.00 -14.84
N ALA A 57 -7.61 8.92 -14.06
CA ALA A 57 -7.09 7.65 -13.55
C ALA A 57 -8.14 6.88 -12.74
N LEU A 58 -8.83 7.54 -11.80
CA LEU A 58 -9.87 6.90 -11.00
C LEU A 58 -11.09 6.48 -11.85
N SER A 59 -11.47 7.29 -12.84
CA SER A 59 -12.57 6.93 -13.77
C SER A 59 -12.26 5.64 -14.50
N LEU A 60 -11.05 5.47 -15.03
CA LEU A 60 -10.63 4.26 -15.74
C LEU A 60 -10.73 3.01 -14.84
N VAL A 61 -10.30 3.12 -13.58
CA VAL A 61 -10.38 2.03 -12.59
C VAL A 61 -11.84 1.68 -12.28
N LYS A 62 -12.69 2.70 -12.04
CA LYS A 62 -14.13 2.50 -11.79
C LYS A 62 -14.86 1.89 -13.00
N ASP A 63 -14.45 2.25 -14.22
CA ASP A 63 -15.04 1.72 -15.45
C ASP A 63 -14.80 0.22 -15.64
N VAL A 64 -13.71 -0.33 -15.10
CA VAL A 64 -13.38 -1.76 -15.17
C VAL A 64 -13.64 -2.53 -13.88
N GLN A 65 -14.08 -1.84 -12.83
CA GLN A 65 -14.37 -2.41 -11.53
C GLN A 65 -15.50 -3.46 -11.65
N GLY A 66 -15.26 -4.67 -11.14
CA GLY A 66 -16.24 -5.75 -11.10
C GLY A 66 -16.56 -6.41 -12.45
N LYS A 67 -15.94 -5.98 -13.56
CA LYS A 67 -16.13 -6.59 -14.88
C LYS A 67 -15.30 -7.87 -15.06
N PRO A 68 -15.78 -8.88 -15.81
CA PRO A 68 -14.98 -10.06 -16.14
C PRO A 68 -13.74 -9.66 -16.94
N GLY A 69 -12.55 -10.04 -16.46
CA GLY A 69 -11.26 -9.63 -17.04
C GLY A 69 -10.80 -8.21 -16.66
N GLY A 70 -11.57 -7.47 -15.85
CA GLY A 70 -11.22 -6.16 -15.30
C GLY A 70 -10.58 -6.23 -13.91
N LEU A 71 -10.88 -5.23 -13.07
CA LEU A 71 -10.36 -5.15 -11.69
C LEU A 71 -11.40 -5.68 -10.71
N ARG A 72 -11.08 -6.78 -10.04
CA ARG A 72 -12.02 -7.53 -9.21
C ARG A 72 -11.90 -7.17 -7.74
N CYS A 73 -10.70 -6.76 -7.31
CA CYS A 73 -10.37 -6.58 -5.91
C CYS A 73 -10.47 -5.11 -5.47
N PHE A 74 -10.50 -4.17 -6.42
CA PHE A 74 -10.63 -2.74 -6.11
C PHE A 74 -11.93 -2.45 -5.35
N GLY A 75 -11.80 -1.98 -4.10
CA GLY A 75 -12.94 -1.71 -3.22
C GLY A 75 -13.76 -2.94 -2.80
N ALA A 76 -13.25 -4.15 -3.04
CA ALA A 76 -13.97 -5.40 -2.78
C ALA A 76 -13.63 -6.04 -1.42
N ALA A 77 -12.83 -5.39 -0.57
CA ALA A 77 -12.49 -5.92 0.75
C ALA A 77 -13.74 -6.27 1.56
N ARG A 78 -13.82 -7.50 2.03
CA ARG A 78 -14.82 -7.89 3.04
C ARG A 78 -14.44 -7.28 4.40
N GLN A 79 -15.05 -6.13 4.69
CA GLN A 79 -14.86 -5.40 5.93
C GLN A 79 -15.80 -5.89 7.04
N LEU A 80 -15.37 -5.71 8.29
CA LEU A 80 -16.24 -5.95 9.45
C LEU A 80 -17.29 -4.85 9.62
N PRO A 81 -18.46 -5.16 10.22
CA PRO A 81 -19.45 -4.14 10.55
C PRO A 81 -18.89 -3.08 11.51
N GLN A 82 -19.18 -1.81 11.25
CA GLN A 82 -18.81 -0.72 12.15
C GLN A 82 -19.62 -0.81 13.44
N ARG A 83 -18.97 -1.20 14.54
CA ARG A 83 -19.54 -1.20 15.90
C ARG A 83 -18.45 -0.87 16.93
N LEU A 84 -18.86 -0.66 18.17
CA LEU A 84 -17.91 -0.49 19.26
C LEU A 84 -17.27 -1.85 19.59
N TYR A 85 -15.97 -1.97 19.33
CA TYR A 85 -15.19 -3.12 19.73
C TYR A 85 -14.46 -2.86 21.04
N SER A 86 -14.38 -3.86 21.92
CA SER A 86 -13.62 -3.77 23.18
C SER A 86 -12.14 -4.11 22.96
N LEU A 87 -11.27 -3.73 23.91
CA LEU A 87 -9.87 -4.16 23.87
C LEU A 87 -9.73 -5.68 24.02
N ASP A 88 -10.64 -6.32 24.77
CA ASP A 88 -10.65 -7.77 24.93
C ASP A 88 -10.99 -8.47 23.61
N GLU A 89 -11.89 -7.92 22.80
CA GLU A 89 -12.17 -8.45 21.46
C GLU A 89 -10.96 -8.37 20.52
N LEU A 90 -10.15 -7.30 20.60
CA LEU A 90 -8.87 -7.24 19.87
C LEU A 90 -7.90 -8.33 20.33
N LYS A 91 -7.76 -8.50 21.65
CA LYS A 91 -6.89 -9.55 22.24
C LYS A 91 -7.35 -10.96 21.87
N LEU A 92 -8.66 -11.21 21.83
CA LEU A 92 -9.22 -12.48 21.36
C LEU A 92 -8.87 -12.77 19.89
N ASN A 93 -8.67 -11.73 19.09
CA ASN A 93 -8.16 -11.85 17.72
C ASN A 93 -6.62 -11.82 17.65
N GLY A 94 -5.92 -11.90 18.78
CA GLY A 94 -4.46 -11.84 18.86
C GLY A 94 -3.90 -10.49 18.38
N ILE A 95 -4.55 -9.39 18.78
CA ILE A 95 -4.12 -8.02 18.48
C ILE A 95 -3.88 -7.28 19.80
N GLU A 96 -2.62 -6.94 20.06
CA GLU A 96 -2.20 -6.13 21.20
C GLU A 96 -2.11 -4.67 20.78
N ALA A 97 -3.14 -3.89 21.13
CA ALA A 97 -3.27 -2.50 20.70
C ALA A 97 -2.08 -1.62 21.10
N SER A 98 -1.47 -1.86 22.27
CA SER A 98 -0.29 -1.10 22.71
C SER A 98 0.92 -1.32 21.82
N SER A 99 1.13 -2.53 21.32
CA SER A 99 2.26 -2.85 20.44
C SER A 99 2.07 -2.34 19.00
N LEU A 100 0.82 -2.10 18.60
CA LEU A 100 0.47 -1.62 17.26
C LEU A 100 0.34 -0.10 17.18
N LEU A 101 -0.30 0.52 18.19
CA LEU A 101 -0.66 1.95 18.18
C LEU A 101 0.32 2.84 18.95
N SER A 102 1.42 2.29 19.45
CA SER A 102 2.51 3.06 20.07
C SER A 102 3.83 2.77 19.36
N PRO A 103 4.02 3.20 18.09
CA PRO A 103 5.26 2.94 17.39
C PRO A 103 6.45 3.62 18.07
N VAL A 104 7.55 2.88 18.20
CA VAL A 104 8.81 3.40 18.72
C VAL A 104 9.94 2.97 17.77
N ASP A 105 10.56 3.93 17.09
CA ASP A 105 11.61 3.61 16.11
C ASP A 105 12.94 3.28 16.79
N THR A 106 13.09 2.02 17.20
CA THR A 106 14.32 1.54 17.86
C THR A 106 15.48 1.34 16.89
N THR A 107 15.20 0.99 15.63
CA THR A 107 16.24 0.66 14.66
C THR A 107 16.86 1.91 14.07
N LEU A 108 16.05 2.86 13.60
CA LEU A 108 16.55 4.14 13.10
C LEU A 108 17.18 4.95 14.22
N GLY A 109 16.59 4.95 15.42
CA GLY A 109 17.19 5.58 16.60
C GLY A 109 18.54 4.96 17.00
N SER A 110 18.73 3.64 16.83
CA SER A 110 20.04 3.02 17.04
C SER A 110 21.05 3.38 15.96
N ILE A 111 20.61 3.53 14.70
CA ILE A 111 21.47 3.99 13.60
C ILE A 111 21.93 5.42 13.86
N GLU A 112 20.99 6.31 14.21
CA GLU A 112 21.28 7.71 14.53
C GLU A 112 22.29 7.81 15.68
N ARG A 113 22.05 7.09 16.78
CA ARG A 113 22.99 7.05 17.92
C ARG A 113 24.38 6.57 17.53
N ASN A 114 24.46 5.50 16.72
CA ASN A 114 25.75 4.98 16.26
C ASN A 114 26.46 5.98 15.34
N LEU A 115 25.71 6.69 14.50
CA LEU A 115 26.26 7.73 13.63
C LEU A 115 26.77 8.93 14.44
N GLN A 116 26.06 9.34 15.49
CA GLN A 116 26.52 10.38 16.42
C GLN A 116 27.83 9.96 17.12
N LEU A 117 27.91 8.72 17.62
CA LEU A 117 29.14 8.19 18.21
C LEU A 117 30.29 8.17 17.20
N ALA A 118 30.03 7.72 15.97
CA ALA A 118 31.02 7.71 14.90
C ALA A 118 31.48 9.14 14.53
N ALA A 119 30.57 10.12 14.51
CA ALA A 119 30.90 11.51 14.26
C ALA A 119 31.78 12.11 15.37
N VAL A 120 31.49 11.82 16.63
CA VAL A 120 32.32 12.24 17.77
C VAL A 120 33.70 11.61 17.71
N LEU A 121 33.79 10.29 17.54
CA LEU A 121 35.07 9.58 17.43
C LEU A 121 35.87 10.02 16.21
N GLY A 122 35.20 10.25 15.08
CA GLY A 122 35.79 10.80 13.86
C GLY A 122 36.33 12.21 14.08
N GLY A 123 35.57 13.07 14.75
CA GLY A 123 36.00 14.41 15.13
C GLY A 123 37.23 14.43 16.05
N VAL A 124 37.24 13.58 17.09
CA VAL A 124 38.40 13.42 17.99
C VAL A 124 39.62 12.88 17.24
N SER A 125 39.42 11.90 16.36
CA SER A 125 40.50 11.33 15.54
C SER A 125 41.07 12.39 14.58
N ALA A 126 40.19 13.15 13.92
CA ALA A 126 40.58 14.23 13.02
C ALA A 126 41.32 15.35 13.77
N TRP A 127 40.89 15.71 14.98
CA TRP A 127 41.66 16.61 15.83
C TRP A 127 43.08 16.08 16.05
N ASN A 128 43.23 14.84 16.51
CA ASN A 128 44.55 14.27 16.79
C ASN A 128 45.45 14.19 15.53
N VAL A 129 44.89 13.84 14.36
CA VAL A 129 45.66 13.67 13.12
C VAL A 129 46.03 15.00 12.47
N PHE A 130 45.09 15.94 12.38
CA PHE A 130 45.28 17.21 11.69
C PHE A 130 45.76 18.34 12.61
N GLY A 131 45.82 18.09 13.93
CA GLY A 131 46.32 19.05 14.90
C GLY A 131 45.48 20.33 14.98
N PHE A 132 44.16 20.23 14.82
CA PHE A 132 43.29 21.41 14.80
C PHE A 132 43.44 22.25 16.08
N SER A 133 43.51 23.57 15.90
CA SER A 133 43.57 24.50 17.02
C SER A 133 42.20 24.65 17.69
N ALA A 134 42.17 25.10 18.95
CA ALA A 134 40.92 25.36 19.67
C ALA A 134 39.98 26.32 18.92
N GLN A 135 40.56 27.33 18.24
CA GLN A 135 39.80 28.30 17.45
C GLN A 135 39.19 27.65 16.19
N GLN A 136 39.91 26.74 15.51
CA GLN A 136 39.39 26.01 14.35
C GLN A 136 38.24 25.08 14.75
N ILE A 137 38.39 24.36 15.87
CA ILE A 137 37.34 23.49 16.41
C ILE A 137 36.08 24.29 16.75
N PHE A 138 36.25 25.48 17.35
CA PHE A 138 35.14 26.38 17.63
C PHE A 138 34.42 26.84 16.36
N TYR A 139 35.14 27.21 15.30
CA TYR A 139 34.49 27.61 14.04
C TYR A 139 33.80 26.45 13.33
N ILE A 140 34.39 25.25 13.37
CA ILE A 140 33.76 24.03 12.82
C ILE A 140 32.48 23.71 13.59
N SER A 141 32.52 23.72 14.92
CA SER A 141 31.32 23.42 15.73
C SER A 141 30.23 24.47 15.56
N LEU A 142 30.60 25.76 15.47
CA LEU A 142 29.66 26.84 15.17
C LEU A 142 29.04 26.68 13.77
N GLY A 143 29.85 26.31 12.77
CA GLY A 143 29.36 26.03 11.42
C GLY A 143 28.39 24.84 11.37
N LEU A 144 28.71 23.74 12.06
CA LEU A 144 27.83 22.57 12.17
C LEU A 144 26.53 22.91 12.91
N LEU A 145 26.60 23.66 14.00
CA LEU A 145 25.42 24.12 14.74
C LEU A 145 24.55 25.02 13.87
N PHE A 146 25.16 25.91 13.09
CA PHE A 146 24.45 26.74 12.13
C PHE A 146 23.74 25.90 11.06
N LEU A 147 24.43 24.93 10.45
CA LEU A 147 23.83 24.03 9.45
C LEU A 147 22.68 23.21 10.05
N TRP A 148 22.84 22.70 11.28
CA TRP A 148 21.80 21.97 11.99
C TRP A 148 20.58 22.85 12.29
N THR A 149 20.80 24.09 12.73
CA THR A 149 19.73 25.06 12.98
C THR A 149 19.03 25.46 11.69
N LEU A 150 19.79 25.65 10.61
CA LEU A 150 19.26 25.97 9.29
C LEU A 150 18.38 24.83 8.79
N ASP A 151 18.80 23.57 8.93
CA ASP A 151 17.98 22.41 8.58
C ASP A 151 16.70 22.33 9.43
N ALA A 152 16.83 22.49 10.76
CA ALA A 152 15.69 22.46 11.67
C ALA A 152 14.65 23.56 11.38
N VAL A 153 15.09 24.77 11.02
CA VAL A 153 14.20 25.92 10.81
C VAL A 153 13.70 26.00 9.37
N SER A 154 14.57 25.83 8.37
CA SER A 154 14.21 25.99 6.96
C SER A 154 13.58 24.73 6.37
N PHE A 155 13.98 23.55 6.83
CA PHE A 155 13.55 22.27 6.29
C PHE A 155 12.91 21.36 7.35
N ASN A 156 12.59 21.86 8.55
CA ASN A 156 11.97 21.04 9.60
C ASN A 156 12.76 19.74 9.90
N GLY A 157 14.09 19.75 9.71
CA GLY A 157 14.95 18.58 9.85
C GLY A 157 14.98 17.62 8.65
N GLY A 158 14.47 18.04 7.49
CA GLY A 158 14.38 17.21 6.28
C GLY A 158 15.72 16.70 5.75
N VAL A 159 16.77 17.53 5.77
CA VAL A 159 18.11 17.11 5.31
C VAL A 159 18.69 16.08 6.26
N SER A 160 18.61 16.31 7.57
CA SER A 160 19.07 15.33 8.57
C SER A 160 18.29 14.00 8.45
N SER A 161 16.98 14.07 8.30
CA SER A 161 16.11 12.89 8.11
C SER A 161 16.51 12.10 6.85
N LEU A 162 16.70 12.79 5.73
CA LEU A 162 17.14 12.20 4.47
C LEU A 162 18.48 11.46 4.62
N VAL A 163 19.46 12.05 5.30
CA VAL A 163 20.78 11.42 5.52
C VAL A 163 20.63 10.16 6.38
N ILE A 164 19.88 10.25 7.49
CA ILE A 164 19.66 9.13 8.40
C ILE A 164 18.92 7.99 7.69
N ASP A 165 17.87 8.30 6.94
CA ASP A 165 17.08 7.35 6.14
C ASP A 165 17.92 6.67 5.06
N THR A 166 18.72 7.45 4.31
CA THR A 166 19.63 6.93 3.28
C THR A 166 20.66 5.96 3.88
N ILE A 167 21.25 6.31 5.02
CA ILE A 167 22.17 5.44 5.76
C ILE A 167 21.43 4.21 6.28
N GLY A 168 20.21 4.39 6.82
CA GLY A 168 19.39 3.30 7.31
C GLY A 168 19.08 2.26 6.24
N HIS A 169 18.67 2.68 5.05
CA HIS A 169 18.47 1.79 3.92
C HIS A 169 19.76 1.13 3.41
N THR A 170 20.89 1.84 3.46
CA THR A 170 22.18 1.32 2.98
C THR A 170 22.79 0.28 3.92
N PHE A 171 22.65 0.49 5.24
CA PHE A 171 23.37 -0.31 6.25
C PHE A 171 22.47 -1.28 7.04
N SER A 172 21.14 -1.11 7.01
CA SER A 172 20.19 -1.95 7.73
C SER A 172 19.17 -2.59 6.81
N GLN A 173 19.41 -3.86 6.46
CA GLN A 173 18.43 -4.66 5.72
C GLN A 173 17.11 -4.80 6.49
N LYS A 174 17.17 -4.81 7.83
CA LYS A 174 15.98 -4.83 8.70
C LYS A 174 15.13 -3.58 8.47
N TYR A 175 15.75 -2.39 8.48
CA TYR A 175 15.05 -1.13 8.24
C TYR A 175 14.45 -1.09 6.83
N HIS A 176 15.26 -1.41 5.82
CA HIS A 176 14.82 -1.42 4.42
C HIS A 176 13.64 -2.37 4.19
N ASN A 177 13.73 -3.62 4.66
CA ASN A 177 12.63 -4.59 4.54
C ASN A 177 11.39 -4.13 5.33
N ARG A 178 11.55 -3.51 6.49
CA ARG A 178 10.42 -3.00 7.28
C ARG A 178 9.67 -1.92 6.51
N VAL A 179 10.36 -0.91 6.00
CA VAL A 179 9.74 0.20 5.24
C VAL A 179 9.00 -0.33 4.01
N ILE A 180 9.59 -1.24 3.24
CA ILE A 180 8.88 -1.83 2.08
C ILE A 180 7.57 -2.50 2.49
N GLN A 181 7.59 -3.25 3.59
CA GLN A 181 6.40 -3.95 4.07
C GLN A 181 5.36 -2.99 4.65
N HIS A 182 5.80 -1.87 5.23
CA HIS A 182 4.96 -0.76 5.69
C HIS A 182 4.21 -0.14 4.51
N GLU A 183 4.93 0.29 3.48
CA GLU A 183 4.36 0.92 2.28
C GLU A 183 3.48 -0.07 1.49
N ALA A 184 3.87 -1.34 1.39
CA ALA A 184 3.03 -2.36 0.78
C ALA A 184 1.71 -2.58 1.56
N GLY A 185 1.73 -2.42 2.88
CA GLY A 185 0.53 -2.44 3.71
C GLY A 185 -0.45 -1.33 3.33
N HIS A 186 0.06 -0.09 3.30
CA HIS A 186 -0.67 1.09 2.85
C HIS A 186 -1.26 0.92 1.45
N PHE A 187 -0.44 0.54 0.48
CA PHE A 187 -0.86 0.33 -0.90
C PHE A 187 -1.98 -0.72 -1.02
N LEU A 188 -1.78 -1.90 -0.40
CA LEU A 188 -2.73 -3.00 -0.49
C LEU A 188 -4.07 -2.62 0.13
N ILE A 189 -4.06 -2.05 1.34
CA ILE A 189 -5.30 -1.70 2.04
C ILE A 189 -6.05 -0.61 1.29
N ALA A 190 -5.37 0.44 0.82
CA ALA A 190 -5.99 1.48 0.01
C ALA A 190 -6.73 0.88 -1.19
N TYR A 191 -6.03 0.06 -1.98
CA TYR A 191 -6.62 -0.59 -3.15
C TYR A 191 -7.85 -1.43 -2.80
N LEU A 192 -7.75 -2.27 -1.77
CA LEU A 192 -8.83 -3.17 -1.36
C LEU A 192 -10.04 -2.44 -0.76
N VAL A 193 -9.85 -1.30 -0.08
CA VAL A 193 -10.95 -0.50 0.46
C VAL A 193 -11.52 0.51 -0.54
N GLY A 194 -10.93 0.60 -1.74
CA GLY A 194 -11.44 1.38 -2.88
C GLY A 194 -10.87 2.79 -2.98
N VAL A 195 -9.67 3.01 -2.44
CA VAL A 195 -8.87 4.22 -2.59
C VAL A 195 -7.72 3.92 -3.53
N LEU A 196 -7.63 4.62 -4.67
CA LEU A 196 -6.63 4.35 -5.69
C LEU A 196 -5.25 4.86 -5.23
N PRO A 197 -4.21 4.00 -5.15
CA PRO A 197 -2.84 4.47 -4.99
C PRO A 197 -2.42 5.28 -6.21
N LYS A 198 -1.79 6.43 -5.98
CA LYS A 198 -1.29 7.35 -7.01
C LYS A 198 0.21 7.17 -7.26
N GLY A 199 0.94 6.75 -6.23
CA GLY A 199 2.39 6.62 -6.27
C GLY A 199 2.92 6.10 -4.94
N TYR A 200 4.17 5.67 -4.94
CA TYR A 200 4.87 5.25 -3.74
C TYR A 200 6.36 5.57 -3.84
N THR A 201 6.98 5.71 -2.67
CA THR A 201 8.42 5.92 -2.48
C THR A 201 8.88 5.04 -1.33
N LEU A 202 10.02 4.37 -1.49
CA LEU A 202 10.54 3.43 -0.49
C LEU A 202 11.66 4.03 0.37
N SER A 203 12.08 5.25 0.06
CA SER A 203 13.06 6.02 0.83
C SER A 203 12.81 7.52 0.67
N SER A 204 13.31 8.30 1.62
CA SER A 204 13.29 9.77 1.56
C SER A 204 14.06 10.29 0.34
N LEU A 205 15.09 9.57 -0.13
CA LEU A 205 15.86 9.95 -1.32
C LEU A 205 15.05 9.77 -2.61
N GLU A 206 14.27 8.70 -2.70
CA GLU A 206 13.34 8.51 -3.81
C GLU A 206 12.24 9.57 -3.80
N ALA A 207 11.71 9.91 -2.62
CA ALA A 207 10.74 10.97 -2.45
C ALA A 207 11.28 12.33 -2.90
N LEU A 208 12.51 12.69 -2.49
CA LEU A 208 13.17 13.91 -2.96
C LEU A 208 13.32 13.94 -4.50
N LYS A 209 13.70 12.81 -5.12
CA LYS A 209 13.88 12.75 -6.58
C LYS A 209 12.56 12.87 -7.33
N LYS A 210 11.48 12.30 -6.81
CA LYS A 210 10.15 12.33 -7.45
C LYS A 210 9.41 13.64 -7.20
N GLU A 211 9.44 14.15 -5.97
CA GLU A 211 8.61 15.27 -5.52
C GLU A 211 9.38 16.60 -5.39
N GLY A 212 10.72 16.56 -5.42
CA GLY A 212 11.57 17.74 -5.34
C GLY A 212 11.60 18.41 -3.96
N SER A 213 11.10 17.74 -2.92
CA SER A 213 10.99 18.28 -1.56
C SER A 213 11.87 17.51 -0.57
N LEU A 214 12.60 18.24 0.28
CA LEU A 214 13.55 17.69 1.26
C LEU A 214 12.88 17.16 2.53
N ASN A 215 11.56 17.36 2.68
CA ASN A 215 10.83 17.06 3.91
C ASN A 215 9.83 15.91 3.72
N VAL A 216 10.03 15.09 2.70
CA VAL A 216 9.14 13.98 2.36
C VAL A 216 9.86 12.67 2.67
N GLN A 217 9.24 11.88 3.54
CA GLN A 217 9.70 10.54 3.89
C GLN A 217 9.20 9.51 2.86
N ALA A 218 9.73 8.28 2.91
CA ALA A 218 9.08 7.14 2.28
C ALA A 218 7.57 7.15 2.59
N GLY A 219 6.76 6.83 1.59
CA GLY A 219 5.32 6.97 1.70
C GLY A 219 4.59 6.56 0.42
N THR A 220 3.34 6.19 0.60
CA THR A 220 2.36 5.97 -0.47
C THR A 220 1.41 7.15 -0.58
N ALA A 221 1.25 7.68 -1.79
CA ALA A 221 0.30 8.74 -2.09
C ALA A 221 -0.97 8.15 -2.70
N PHE A 222 -2.12 8.77 -2.42
CA PHE A 222 -3.43 8.29 -2.82
C PHE A 222 -4.23 9.36 -3.54
N VAL A 223 -5.18 8.91 -4.36
CA VAL A 223 -6.19 9.77 -4.96
C VAL A 223 -7.27 10.06 -3.90
N ASP A 224 -7.31 11.28 -3.38
CA ASP A 224 -8.11 11.67 -2.21
C ASP A 224 -9.08 12.84 -2.47
N PHE A 225 -9.24 13.29 -3.71
CA PHE A 225 -10.11 14.43 -4.03
C PHE A 225 -11.55 14.23 -3.54
N GLU A 226 -12.10 13.01 -3.58
CA GLU A 226 -13.45 12.71 -3.05
C GLU A 226 -13.55 13.00 -1.55
N PHE A 227 -12.49 12.68 -0.80
CA PHE A 227 -12.40 12.97 0.63
C PHE A 227 -12.23 14.46 0.90
N VAL A 228 -11.34 15.12 0.16
CA VAL A 228 -11.13 16.57 0.29
C VAL A 228 -12.43 17.32 0.00
N GLU A 229 -13.18 16.93 -1.02
CA GLU A 229 -14.50 17.48 -1.33
C GLU A 229 -15.53 17.24 -0.21
N GLU A 230 -15.60 16.02 0.35
CA GLU A 230 -16.50 15.70 1.49
C GLU A 230 -16.15 16.52 2.75
N VAL A 231 -14.85 16.67 3.05
CA VAL A 231 -14.35 17.47 4.18
C VAL A 231 -14.69 18.94 3.98
N ASN A 232 -14.44 19.50 2.80
CA ASN A 232 -14.75 20.88 2.47
C ASN A 232 -16.25 21.17 2.47
N ALA A 233 -17.07 20.20 2.10
CA ALA A 233 -18.53 20.28 2.18
C ALA A 233 -19.08 20.13 3.61
N GLY A 234 -18.23 19.79 4.59
CA GLY A 234 -18.61 19.56 5.98
C GLY A 234 -19.48 18.31 6.20
N LYS A 235 -19.49 17.38 5.23
CA LYS A 235 -20.34 16.17 5.22
C LYS A 235 -19.50 14.92 4.97
N LEU A 236 -18.57 14.64 5.88
CA LEU A 236 -17.76 13.43 5.80
C LEU A 236 -18.59 12.18 6.14
N SER A 237 -18.67 11.25 5.20
CA SER A 237 -19.40 10.00 5.38
C SER A 237 -18.64 9.03 6.30
N ALA A 238 -19.37 8.21 7.05
CA ALA A 238 -18.77 7.18 7.92
C ALA A 238 -17.98 6.13 7.12
N THR A 239 -18.38 5.88 5.87
CA THR A 239 -17.69 4.99 4.94
C THR A 239 -16.36 5.57 4.49
N THR A 240 -16.33 6.83 4.06
CA THR A 240 -15.10 7.51 3.64
C THR A 240 -14.15 7.60 4.82
N LEU A 241 -14.61 8.09 5.98
CA LEU A 241 -13.77 8.18 7.18
C LEU A 241 -13.13 6.83 7.56
N ASN A 242 -13.86 5.72 7.46
CA ASN A 242 -13.33 4.40 7.78
C ASN A 242 -12.34 3.88 6.73
N ARG A 243 -12.51 4.19 5.44
CA ARG A 243 -11.50 3.89 4.41
C ARG A 243 -10.19 4.55 4.76
N PHE A 244 -10.21 5.86 5.03
CA PHE A 244 -9.01 6.62 5.39
C PHE A 244 -8.39 6.16 6.71
N ALA A 245 -9.20 5.82 7.71
CA ALA A 245 -8.70 5.26 8.96
C ALA A 245 -8.02 3.89 8.76
N CYS A 246 -8.57 3.02 7.90
CA CYS A 246 -7.93 1.75 7.56
C CYS A 246 -6.62 1.96 6.81
N VAL A 247 -6.58 2.90 5.84
CA VAL A 247 -5.35 3.25 5.13
C VAL A 247 -4.30 3.79 6.09
N ALA A 248 -4.61 4.80 6.90
CA ALA A 248 -3.66 5.39 7.85
C ALA A 248 -3.06 4.36 8.84
N LEU A 249 -3.80 3.30 9.17
CA LEU A 249 -3.34 2.25 10.09
C LEU A 249 -2.69 1.06 9.38
N ALA A 250 -2.66 1.03 8.05
CA ALA A 250 -2.23 -0.13 7.27
C ALA A 250 -0.73 -0.41 7.39
N GLY A 251 0.11 0.63 7.35
CA GLY A 251 1.55 0.49 7.54
C GLY A 251 1.90 -0.09 8.91
N VAL A 252 1.38 0.49 10.00
CA VAL A 252 1.61 -0.02 11.37
C VAL A 252 1.04 -1.42 11.59
N ALA A 253 -0.11 -1.73 10.97
CA ALA A 253 -0.69 -3.07 11.03
C ALA A 253 0.17 -4.10 10.27
N ALA A 254 0.76 -3.73 9.13
CA ALA A 254 1.66 -4.60 8.37
C ALA A 254 2.95 -4.90 9.15
N GLU A 255 3.54 -3.87 9.79
CA GLU A 255 4.69 -4.07 10.68
C GLU A 255 4.33 -4.96 11.88
N TYR A 256 3.19 -4.71 12.53
CA TYR A 256 2.73 -5.53 13.65
C TYR A 256 2.56 -7.01 13.30
N ILE A 257 1.97 -7.31 12.14
CA ILE A 257 1.77 -8.70 11.68
C ILE A 257 3.11 -9.42 11.45
N LEU A 258 4.12 -8.71 10.93
CA LEU A 258 5.42 -9.30 10.61
C LEU A 258 6.38 -9.39 11.80
N TYR A 259 6.40 -8.36 12.64
CA TYR A 259 7.44 -8.16 13.67
C TYR A 259 6.88 -8.25 15.09
N GLY A 260 5.56 -8.27 15.27
CA GLY A 260 4.87 -8.27 16.57
C GLY A 260 4.75 -6.89 17.22
N TYR A 261 5.30 -5.85 16.60
CA TYR A 261 5.25 -4.46 17.06
C TYR A 261 5.47 -3.51 15.87
N ALA A 262 5.06 -2.25 16.01
CA ALA A 262 5.31 -1.19 15.04
C ALA A 262 6.50 -0.31 15.47
N GLU A 263 7.36 0.05 14.53
CA GLU A 263 8.45 1.03 14.67
C GLU A 263 8.15 2.33 13.90
N GLY A 264 7.49 2.24 12.74
CA GLY A 264 7.10 3.38 11.88
C GLY A 264 5.65 3.86 12.04
N GLY A 265 5.20 4.79 11.19
CA GLY A 265 3.78 5.19 11.07
C GLY A 265 3.25 6.15 12.14
N LEU A 266 4.13 6.78 12.95
CA LEU A 266 3.71 7.79 13.92
C LEU A 266 3.07 9.01 13.23
N ALA A 267 3.59 9.41 12.07
CA ALA A 267 3.03 10.49 11.25
C ALA A 267 1.59 10.17 10.82
N ASP A 268 1.33 8.95 10.35
CA ASP A 268 0.00 8.50 9.92
C ASP A 268 -1.00 8.50 11.08
N ILE A 269 -0.59 8.02 12.26
CA ILE A 269 -1.41 8.03 13.47
C ILE A 269 -1.74 9.47 13.90
N ASN A 270 -0.75 10.37 13.87
CA ASN A 270 -0.95 11.77 14.24
C ASN A 270 -1.87 12.50 13.24
N GLN A 271 -1.75 12.19 11.95
CA GLN A 271 -2.64 12.72 10.92
C GLN A 271 -4.08 12.23 11.13
N LEU A 272 -4.25 10.94 11.45
CA LEU A 272 -5.56 10.37 11.77
C LEU A 272 -6.16 10.98 13.05
N ASP A 273 -5.37 11.17 14.11
CA ASP A 273 -5.84 11.81 15.34
C ASP A 273 -6.25 13.26 15.08
N SER A 274 -5.46 14.00 14.28
CA SER A 274 -5.77 15.37 13.88
C SER A 274 -7.08 15.47 13.11
N LEU A 275 -7.34 14.50 12.23
CA LEU A 275 -8.61 14.39 11.50
C LEU A 275 -9.78 14.13 12.45
N TYR A 276 -9.66 13.22 13.41
CA TYR A 276 -10.73 12.99 14.38
C TYR A 276 -11.02 14.22 15.26
N ARG A 277 -9.98 14.96 15.63
CA ARG A 277 -10.11 16.22 16.38
C ARG A 277 -10.82 17.30 15.56
N SER A 278 -10.50 17.45 14.27
CA SER A 278 -11.16 18.43 13.41
C SER A 278 -12.65 18.12 13.20
N LEU A 279 -13.02 16.83 13.26
CA LEU A 279 -14.41 16.37 13.24
C LEU A 279 -15.12 16.48 14.60
N GLY A 280 -14.45 16.97 15.64
CA GLY A 280 -15.01 17.14 16.98
C GLY A 280 -15.30 15.83 17.72
N PHE A 281 -14.58 14.75 17.41
CA PHE A 281 -14.78 13.47 18.09
C PHE A 281 -14.24 13.53 19.52
N THR A 282 -14.97 12.91 20.45
CA THR A 282 -14.48 12.69 21.81
C THR A 282 -13.43 11.58 21.81
N GLN A 283 -12.52 11.58 22.79
CA GLN A 283 -11.50 10.54 22.90
C GLN A 283 -12.10 9.13 22.87
N LYS A 284 -13.18 8.89 23.62
CA LYS A 284 -13.88 7.60 23.65
C LYS A 284 -14.40 7.18 22.27
N LYS A 285 -14.85 8.14 21.46
CA LYS A 285 -15.32 7.87 20.09
C LYS A 285 -14.12 7.56 19.18
N THR A 286 -13.06 8.36 19.25
CA THR A 286 -11.80 8.12 18.55
C THR A 286 -11.24 6.73 18.85
N ASP A 287 -11.10 6.37 20.12
CA ASP A 287 -10.60 5.06 20.55
C ASP A 287 -11.46 3.90 20.01
N SER A 288 -12.77 4.11 19.92
CA SER A 288 -13.68 3.10 19.36
C SER A 288 -13.53 2.96 17.85
N GLN A 289 -13.33 4.07 17.13
CA GLN A 289 -13.10 4.07 15.68
C GLN A 289 -11.74 3.49 15.31
N VAL A 290 -10.69 3.86 16.05
CA VAL A 290 -9.34 3.31 15.87
C VAL A 290 -9.36 1.80 16.10
N ARG A 291 -9.98 1.31 17.19
CA ARG A 291 -10.10 -0.14 17.45
C ARG A 291 -10.81 -0.90 16.34
N CYS A 292 -11.92 -0.36 15.83
CA CYS A 292 -12.64 -0.94 14.71
C CYS A 292 -11.75 -0.99 13.45
N SER A 293 -11.07 0.11 13.14
CA SER A 293 -10.22 0.24 11.97
C SER A 293 -8.99 -0.67 12.05
N VAL A 294 -8.34 -0.76 13.21
CA VAL A 294 -7.22 -1.69 13.47
C VAL A 294 -7.66 -3.13 13.24
N LEU A 295 -8.77 -3.55 13.85
CA LEU A 295 -9.26 -4.92 13.71
C LEU A 295 -9.54 -5.25 12.24
N ASN A 296 -10.23 -4.35 11.53
CA ASN A 296 -10.54 -4.53 10.12
C ASN A 296 -9.27 -4.63 9.26
N THR A 297 -8.34 -3.70 9.45
CA THR A 297 -7.08 -3.61 8.70
C THR A 297 -6.20 -4.84 8.93
N VAL A 298 -6.02 -5.25 10.19
CA VAL A 298 -5.23 -6.45 10.53
C VAL A 298 -5.84 -7.71 9.93
N LEU A 299 -7.17 -7.86 9.97
CA LEU A 299 -7.84 -9.04 9.40
C LEU A 299 -7.73 -9.10 7.88
N ILE A 300 -7.85 -7.95 7.19
CA ILE A 300 -7.63 -7.88 5.74
C ILE A 300 -6.18 -8.24 5.41
N LEU A 301 -5.20 -7.64 6.08
CA LEU A 301 -3.78 -7.92 5.84
C LEU A 301 -3.40 -9.37 6.12
N ARG A 302 -3.94 -9.99 7.19
CA ARG A 302 -3.73 -11.41 7.51
C ARG A 302 -4.31 -12.32 6.43
N ARG A 303 -5.50 -12.01 5.90
CA ARG A 303 -6.11 -12.80 4.82
C ARG A 303 -5.27 -12.75 3.54
N HIS A 304 -4.68 -11.58 3.25
CA HIS A 304 -3.95 -11.34 2.01
C HIS A 304 -2.43 -11.28 2.23
N GLU A 305 -1.88 -12.13 3.12
CA GLU A 305 -0.46 -12.09 3.47
C GLU A 305 0.45 -12.34 2.25
N VAL A 306 0.05 -13.27 1.38
CA VAL A 306 0.81 -13.67 0.18
C VAL A 306 0.80 -12.53 -0.84
N VAL A 307 -0.35 -11.86 -0.97
CA VAL A 307 -0.54 -10.72 -1.87
C VAL A 307 0.34 -9.57 -1.42
N ARG A 308 0.32 -9.26 -0.12
CA ARG A 308 1.17 -8.22 0.49
C ARG A 308 2.66 -8.50 0.26
N ALA A 309 3.10 -9.74 0.43
CA ALA A 309 4.49 -10.12 0.23
C ALA A 309 4.94 -9.96 -1.25
N LYS A 310 4.13 -10.40 -2.21
CA LYS A 310 4.43 -10.20 -3.65
C LYS A 310 4.34 -8.75 -4.08
N LEU A 311 3.42 -7.99 -3.51
CA LEU A 311 3.33 -6.55 -3.73
C LEU A 311 4.57 -5.84 -3.21
N ALA A 312 5.05 -6.18 -2.02
CA ALA A 312 6.30 -5.66 -1.47
C ALA A 312 7.50 -5.97 -2.39
N GLU A 313 7.58 -7.17 -2.96
CA GLU A 313 8.61 -7.54 -3.94
C GLU A 313 8.50 -6.67 -5.20
N ALA A 314 7.30 -6.54 -5.78
CA ALA A 314 7.05 -5.69 -6.93
C ALA A 314 7.41 -4.21 -6.69
N MET A 315 7.10 -3.69 -5.50
CA MET A 315 7.46 -2.33 -5.10
C MET A 315 8.98 -2.18 -4.95
N SER A 316 9.66 -3.18 -4.38
CA SER A 316 11.13 -3.17 -4.22
C SER A 316 11.88 -3.18 -5.55
N GLU A 317 11.28 -3.76 -6.59
CA GLU A 317 11.77 -3.71 -7.97
C GLU A 317 11.48 -2.39 -8.69
N GLY A 318 10.76 -1.45 -8.05
CA GLY A 318 10.42 -0.16 -8.64
C GLY A 318 9.36 -0.23 -9.74
N LYS A 319 8.47 -1.23 -9.71
CA LYS A 319 7.38 -1.37 -10.70
C LYS A 319 6.39 -0.21 -10.66
N SER A 320 5.72 0.08 -11.78
CA SER A 320 4.68 1.13 -11.82
C SER A 320 3.48 0.79 -10.91
N VAL A 321 2.66 1.79 -10.58
CA VAL A 321 1.44 1.61 -9.79
C VAL A 321 0.50 0.59 -10.44
N GLY A 322 0.29 0.71 -11.75
CA GLY A 322 -0.50 -0.21 -12.55
C GLY A 322 0.07 -1.63 -12.51
N SER A 323 1.39 -1.80 -12.59
CA SER A 323 2.03 -3.11 -12.47
C SER A 323 1.85 -3.72 -11.07
N CYS A 324 1.93 -2.91 -10.01
CA CYS A 324 1.65 -3.34 -8.65
C CYS A 324 0.18 -3.77 -8.47
N ILE A 325 -0.76 -3.05 -9.09
CA ILE A 325 -2.18 -3.44 -9.11
C ILE A 325 -2.38 -4.77 -9.85
N ASP A 326 -1.69 -4.98 -10.99
CA ASP A 326 -1.74 -6.24 -11.74
C ASP A 326 -1.31 -7.42 -10.85
N VAL A 327 -0.23 -7.25 -10.07
CA VAL A 327 0.25 -8.25 -9.10
C VAL A 327 -0.79 -8.58 -8.04
N ILE A 328 -1.52 -7.57 -7.52
CA ILE A 328 -2.61 -7.78 -6.55
C ILE A 328 -3.72 -8.63 -7.18
N GLU A 329 -4.20 -8.23 -8.36
CA GLU A 329 -5.30 -8.87 -9.08
C GLU A 329 -4.95 -10.28 -9.59
N GLU A 330 -3.67 -10.58 -9.83
CA GLU A 330 -3.21 -11.93 -10.17
C GLU A 330 -3.06 -12.84 -8.96
N THR A 331 -2.72 -12.27 -7.80
CA THR A 331 -2.38 -13.06 -6.61
C THR A 331 -3.59 -13.36 -5.73
N ILE A 332 -4.58 -12.48 -5.69
CA ILE A 332 -5.80 -12.70 -4.89
C ILE A 332 -6.60 -13.88 -5.46
N GLY A 333 -6.84 -14.88 -4.61
CA GLY A 333 -7.69 -16.01 -4.94
C GLY A 333 -9.18 -15.62 -4.99
N ASN A 334 -9.96 -16.31 -5.80
CA ASN A 334 -11.42 -16.09 -5.92
C ASN A 334 -12.18 -16.24 -4.59
N ALA A 335 -11.63 -16.97 -3.62
CA ALA A 335 -12.24 -17.20 -2.31
C ALA A 335 -11.99 -16.06 -1.31
N ASP A 336 -11.07 -15.15 -1.63
CA ASP A 336 -10.63 -14.09 -0.71
C ASP A 336 -11.29 -12.73 -0.97
N ILE A 337 -12.08 -12.63 -2.05
CA ILE A 337 -12.90 -11.48 -2.45
C ILE A 337 -14.30 -11.61 -1.83
#